data_AF-A0A8C3REK1-F1
#
_entry.id   AF-A0A8C3REK1-F1
#
_cell.length_a   1.000
_cell.length_b   1.000
_cell.length_c   1.000
_cell.angle_alpha   90.00
_cell.angle_beta   90.00
_cell.angle_gamma   90.00
#
_symmetry.space_group_name_H-M   'P 1'
#
loop_
_entity.id
_entity.type
_entity.pdbx_description
1 polymer ?
#
loop_
_entity_poly.entity_id
_entity_poly.type
_entity_poly.pdbx_seq_one_letter_code
_entity_poly.pdbx_strand_id
1 'polypeptide(L)'
;MGEGALPTQPCHPAETVAELKCSYQEQNLPVTDGSRELHSLCAQLEFLLQFDLKEKRSFFGQRKDYWDFLCQGLARCRQEHEGIHFVTSLDKLKTPVGRGRAFLRYCLVHRQLAESLHEGMLVVVGTCEWYYARSPFLSPQRRAEILGSLYELDCVTFHLALHRGDLDTAWPMFSE
;
A
#
# COMPACT_ATOMS: atom_id res chain seq x y z
N MET A 1 28.63 2.09 23.94
CA MET A 1 28.20 2.75 22.69
C MET A 1 27.63 1.63 21.82
N GLY A 2 26.33 1.39 21.90
CA GLY A 2 25.72 0.22 21.27
C GLY A 2 25.70 0.37 19.76
N GLU A 3 26.21 -0.63 19.05
CA GLU A 3 25.91 -0.83 17.62
C GLU A 3 24.39 -0.90 17.49
N GLY A 4 23.78 0.19 17.05
CA GLY A 4 22.39 0.18 16.63
C GLY A 4 22.29 -0.75 15.44
N ALA A 5 21.71 -1.93 15.64
CA ALA A 5 21.39 -2.83 14.55
C ALA A 5 20.63 -2.02 13.49
N LEU A 6 21.20 -1.94 12.28
CA LEU A 6 20.51 -1.34 11.13
C LEU A 6 19.15 -2.04 11.01
N PRO A 7 18.05 -1.29 10.78
CA PRO A 7 16.74 -1.92 10.66
C PRO A 7 16.81 -3.03 9.60
N THR A 8 16.26 -4.20 9.91
CA THR A 8 16.17 -5.31 8.96
C THR A 8 15.49 -4.82 7.69
N GLN A 9 15.99 -5.24 6.52
CA GLN A 9 15.30 -4.94 5.27
C GLN A 9 13.85 -5.42 5.35
N PRO A 10 12.90 -4.68 4.77
CA PRO A 10 11.51 -5.12 4.78
C PRO A 10 11.40 -6.42 4.00
N CYS A 11 10.62 -7.37 4.54
CA CYS A 11 10.40 -8.66 3.91
C CYS A 11 9.65 -8.48 2.58
N HIS A 12 10.02 -9.31 1.60
CA HIS A 12 9.36 -9.36 0.30
C HIS A 12 7.92 -9.92 0.44
N PRO A 13 6.90 -9.37 -0.25
CA PRO A 13 5.50 -9.79 -0.06
C PRO A 13 5.15 -11.16 -0.68
N ALA A 14 6.08 -11.80 -1.39
CA ALA A 14 5.83 -13.04 -2.14
C ALA A 14 5.22 -14.17 -1.30
N GLU A 15 5.72 -14.39 -0.08
CA GLU A 15 5.22 -15.46 0.80
C GLU A 15 3.76 -15.19 1.21
N THR A 16 3.48 -14.00 1.73
CA THR A 16 2.12 -13.58 2.12
C THR A 16 1.15 -13.57 0.94
N VAL A 17 1.60 -13.18 -0.24
CA VAL A 17 0.80 -13.25 -1.48
C VAL A 17 0.49 -14.71 -1.83
N ALA A 18 1.49 -15.60 -1.75
CA ALA A 18 1.30 -17.01 -2.06
C ALA A 18 0.32 -17.67 -1.08
N GLU A 19 0.43 -17.38 0.22
CA GLU A 19 -0.51 -17.84 1.25
C GLU A 19 -1.93 -17.36 0.98
N LEU A 20 -2.11 -16.06 0.69
CA LEU A 20 -3.42 -15.48 0.37
C LEU A 20 -4.04 -16.15 -0.86
N LYS A 21 -3.25 -16.36 -1.92
CA LYS A 21 -3.71 -17.05 -3.13
C LYS A 21 -4.07 -18.51 -2.87
N CYS A 22 -3.27 -19.22 -2.08
CA CYS A 22 -3.54 -20.59 -1.68
C CYS A 22 -4.89 -20.67 -0.95
N SER A 23 -5.09 -19.83 0.06
CA SER A 23 -6.34 -19.74 0.80
C SER A 23 -7.54 -19.39 -0.11
N TYR A 24 -7.37 -18.45 -1.04
CA TYR A 24 -8.40 -18.08 -2.01
C TYR A 24 -8.81 -19.27 -2.91
N GLN A 25 -7.82 -20.02 -3.40
CA GLN A 25 -8.04 -21.20 -4.24
C GLN A 25 -8.73 -22.34 -3.49
N GLU A 26 -8.33 -22.59 -2.23
CA GLU A 26 -8.91 -23.62 -1.38
C GLU A 26 -10.35 -23.32 -0.98
N GLN A 27 -10.64 -22.07 -0.62
CA GLN A 27 -11.98 -21.67 -0.19
C GLN A 27 -12.93 -21.44 -1.38
N ASN A 28 -12.38 -21.09 -2.55
CA ASN A 28 -13.13 -20.73 -3.75
C ASN A 28 -14.21 -19.65 -3.50
N LEU A 29 -13.88 -18.71 -2.62
CA LEU A 29 -14.71 -17.59 -2.19
C LEU A 29 -13.87 -16.30 -2.25
N PRO A 30 -14.49 -15.13 -2.51
CA PRO A 30 -13.79 -13.85 -2.43
C PRO A 30 -13.13 -13.62 -1.07
N VAL A 31 -11.94 -13.03 -1.07
CA VAL A 31 -11.22 -12.63 0.14
C VAL A 31 -11.97 -11.46 0.80
N THR A 32 -12.28 -11.59 2.09
CA THR A 32 -13.01 -10.59 2.87
C THR A 32 -12.12 -9.97 3.96
N ASP A 33 -12.65 -8.98 4.67
CA ASP A 33 -11.98 -8.35 5.84
C ASP A 33 -11.63 -9.34 6.97
N GLY A 34 -12.25 -10.53 6.97
CA GLY A 34 -11.94 -11.61 7.91
C GLY A 34 -10.64 -12.36 7.61
N SER A 35 -9.99 -12.14 6.47
CA SER A 35 -8.78 -12.89 6.09
C SER A 35 -7.55 -12.42 6.86
N ARG A 36 -6.89 -13.37 7.53
CA ARG A 36 -5.63 -13.14 8.22
C ARG A 36 -4.49 -12.83 7.25
N GLU A 37 -4.49 -13.51 6.10
CA GLU A 37 -3.51 -13.34 5.03
C GLU A 37 -3.63 -11.94 4.42
N LEU A 38 -4.87 -11.46 4.21
CA LEU A 38 -5.12 -10.08 3.79
C LEU A 38 -4.58 -9.07 4.81
N HIS A 39 -4.89 -9.25 6.10
CA HIS A 39 -4.38 -8.37 7.14
C HIS A 39 -2.85 -8.33 7.16
N SER A 40 -2.20 -9.49 7.09
CA SER A 40 -0.73 -9.60 7.01
C SER A 40 -0.17 -8.88 5.77
N LEU A 41 -0.81 -9.07 4.61
CA LEU A 41 -0.40 -8.40 3.37
C LEU A 41 -0.53 -6.88 3.48
N CYS A 42 -1.66 -6.38 3.97
CA CYS A 42 -1.90 -4.95 4.15
C CYS A 42 -0.89 -4.31 5.11
N ALA A 43 -0.62 -4.95 6.25
CA ALA A 43 0.38 -4.48 7.20
C ALA A 43 1.80 -4.49 6.61
N GLN A 44 2.16 -5.54 5.88
CA GLN A 44 3.47 -5.65 5.21
C GLN A 44 3.64 -4.60 4.11
N LEU A 45 2.59 -4.35 3.30
CA LEU A 45 2.60 -3.31 2.27
C LEU A 45 2.73 -1.91 2.85
N GLU A 46 1.98 -1.61 3.91
CA GLU A 46 2.12 -0.33 4.63
C GLU A 46 3.54 -0.15 5.16
N PHE A 47 4.09 -1.19 5.79
CA PHE A 47 5.47 -1.15 6.27
C PHE A 47 6.48 -0.91 5.13
N LEU A 48 6.32 -1.61 3.99
CA LEU A 48 7.16 -1.41 2.80
C LEU A 48 7.07 0.04 2.28
N LEU A 49 5.87 0.60 2.20
CA LEU A 49 5.61 1.97 1.74
C LEU A 49 6.12 3.04 2.71
N GLN A 50 6.25 2.72 4.00
CA GLN A 50 6.81 3.62 5.01
C GLN A 50 8.32 3.45 5.21
N PHE A 51 8.87 2.32 4.78
CA PHE A 51 10.28 2.00 5.01
C PHE A 51 11.21 2.99 4.31
N ASP A 52 12.04 3.65 5.11
CA ASP A 52 12.98 4.68 4.65
C ASP A 52 12.29 5.89 3.98
N LEU A 53 11.00 6.12 4.28
CA LEU A 53 10.28 7.32 3.84
C LEU A 53 10.83 8.56 4.55
N LYS A 54 11.13 9.60 3.78
CA LYS A 54 11.61 10.89 4.30
C LYS A 54 10.50 11.61 5.04
N GLU A 55 10.82 12.17 6.20
CA GLU A 55 9.88 13.04 6.91
C GLU A 55 9.57 14.28 6.06
N LYS A 56 8.28 14.47 5.76
CA LYS A 56 7.77 15.61 5.01
C LYS A 56 6.55 16.19 5.71
N ARG A 57 6.35 17.50 5.56
CA ARG A 57 5.18 18.21 6.08
C ARG A 57 4.57 19.11 5.01
N SER A 58 3.27 19.33 5.08
CA SER A 58 2.60 20.37 4.31
C SER A 58 2.93 21.76 4.88
N PHE A 59 2.55 22.82 4.16
CA PHE A 59 2.73 24.20 4.61
C PHE A 59 2.04 24.47 5.97
N PHE A 60 0.89 23.82 6.22
CA PHE A 60 0.16 23.89 7.49
C PHE A 60 0.67 22.90 8.55
N GLY A 61 1.83 22.29 8.34
CA GLY A 61 2.50 21.45 9.34
C GLY A 61 1.98 20.02 9.46
N GLN A 62 0.97 19.61 8.68
CA GLN A 62 0.50 18.22 8.64
C GLN A 62 1.60 17.31 8.12
N ARG A 63 1.90 16.23 8.85
CA ARG A 63 2.84 15.20 8.42
C ARG A 63 2.29 14.53 7.16
N LYS A 64 3.13 14.36 6.15
CA LYS A 64 2.84 13.59 4.95
C LYS A 64 3.27 12.14 5.13
N ASP A 65 2.64 11.24 4.39
CA ASP A 65 2.92 9.81 4.43
C ASP A 65 2.89 9.20 3.01
N TYR A 66 2.93 7.88 2.88
CA TYR A 66 2.94 7.18 1.59
C TYR A 66 1.71 7.52 0.72
N TRP A 67 0.58 7.90 1.34
CA TRP A 67 -0.58 8.40 0.60
C TRP A 67 -0.25 9.63 -0.24
N ASP A 68 0.42 10.62 0.35
CA ASP A 68 0.81 11.84 -0.36
C ASP A 68 1.81 11.55 -1.49
N PHE A 69 2.71 10.58 -1.27
CA PHE A 69 3.61 10.08 -2.31
C PHE A 69 2.82 9.49 -3.49
N LEU A 70 1.86 8.60 -3.22
CA LEU A 70 1.03 7.98 -4.25
C LEU A 70 0.20 9.02 -5.00
N CYS A 71 -0.44 9.96 -4.30
CA CYS A 71 -1.16 11.06 -4.95
C CYS A 71 -0.26 11.87 -5.90
N GLN A 72 0.97 12.20 -5.49
CA GLN A 72 1.89 12.95 -6.34
C GLN A 72 2.31 12.15 -7.59
N GLY A 73 2.54 10.84 -7.43
CA GLY A 73 2.87 9.96 -8.54
C GLY A 73 1.72 9.83 -9.54
N LEU A 74 0.54 9.49 -9.04
CA LEU A 74 -0.68 9.24 -9.83
C LEU A 74 -1.23 10.52 -10.48
N ALA A 75 -1.03 11.71 -9.89
CA ALA A 75 -1.41 12.98 -10.51
C ALA A 75 -0.66 13.28 -11.83
N ARG A 76 0.40 12.53 -12.13
CA ARG A 76 1.15 12.63 -13.39
C ARG A 76 0.58 11.71 -14.48
N CYS A 77 -0.36 10.82 -14.14
CA CYS A 77 -1.06 9.98 -15.12
C CYS A 77 -2.02 10.82 -15.97
N ARG A 78 -2.28 10.39 -17.21
CA ARG A 78 -3.13 11.13 -18.17
C ARG A 78 -4.59 11.21 -17.73
N GLN A 79 -5.04 10.21 -16.98
CA GLN A 79 -6.38 10.15 -16.41
C GLN A 79 -6.27 10.19 -14.90
N GLU A 80 -7.19 10.90 -14.27
CA GLU A 80 -7.27 10.95 -12.83
C GLU A 80 -7.67 9.58 -12.30
N HIS A 81 -6.93 9.08 -11.32
CA HIS A 81 -7.13 7.75 -10.79
C HIS A 81 -8.38 7.73 -9.90
N GLU A 82 -9.41 6.97 -10.25
CA GLU A 82 -10.70 6.89 -9.53
C GLU A 82 -10.55 6.58 -8.03
N GLY A 83 -9.55 5.78 -7.66
CA GLY A 83 -9.22 5.53 -6.25
C GLY A 83 -8.85 6.78 -5.45
N ILE A 84 -8.31 7.83 -6.09
CA ILE A 84 -8.02 9.12 -5.44
C ILE A 84 -9.32 9.86 -5.13
N HIS A 85 -10.25 9.91 -6.09
CA HIS A 85 -11.58 10.49 -5.87
C HIS A 85 -12.32 9.76 -4.77
N PHE A 86 -12.32 8.43 -4.83
CA PHE A 86 -12.93 7.59 -3.81
C PHE A 86 -12.40 7.94 -2.41
N VAL A 87 -11.09 7.92 -2.19
CA VAL A 87 -10.49 8.21 -0.88
C VAL A 87 -10.74 9.66 -0.44
N THR A 88 -10.74 10.61 -1.37
CA THR A 88 -11.04 12.03 -1.08
C THR A 88 -12.49 12.22 -0.62
N SER A 89 -13.42 11.38 -1.10
CA SER A 89 -14.81 11.39 -0.66
C SER A 89 -15.05 10.84 0.75
N LEU A 90 -14.07 10.15 1.35
CA LEU A 90 -14.16 9.58 2.70
C LEU A 90 -13.89 10.65 3.78
N ASP A 91 -14.91 11.44 4.08
CA ASP A 91 -14.89 12.55 5.04
C ASP A 91 -14.47 12.16 6.46
N LYS A 92 -14.66 10.90 6.85
CA LYS A 92 -14.27 10.37 8.17
C LYS A 92 -12.75 10.21 8.33
N LEU A 93 -12.00 10.03 7.24
CA LEU A 93 -10.54 9.82 7.30
C LEU A 93 -9.78 11.14 7.37
N LYS A 94 -9.03 11.30 8.46
CA LYS A 94 -8.33 12.53 8.81
C LYS A 94 -6.82 12.46 8.62
N THR A 95 -6.24 11.26 8.59
CA THR A 95 -4.79 11.08 8.48
C THR A 95 -4.38 10.61 7.07
N PRO A 96 -3.18 10.99 6.59
CA PRO A 96 -2.65 10.43 5.35
C PRO A 96 -2.50 8.91 5.40
N VAL A 97 -2.12 8.34 6.55
CA VAL A 97 -2.03 6.89 6.72
C VAL A 97 -3.39 6.22 6.52
N GLY A 98 -4.45 6.70 7.18
CA GLY A 98 -5.80 6.16 7.01
C GLY A 98 -6.31 6.25 5.56
N ARG A 99 -6.00 7.36 4.87
CA ARG A 99 -6.28 7.52 3.44
C ARG A 99 -5.50 6.54 2.57
N GLY A 100 -4.22 6.34 2.88
CA GLY A 100 -3.38 5.34 2.22
C GLY A 100 -3.93 3.93 2.37
N ARG A 101 -4.39 3.56 3.57
CA ARG A 101 -5.05 2.28 3.84
C ARG A 101 -6.32 2.11 3.02
N ALA A 102 -7.16 3.15 2.95
CA ALA A 102 -8.37 3.14 2.13
C ALA A 102 -8.06 2.98 0.65
N PHE A 103 -7.00 3.64 0.15
CA PHE A 103 -6.55 3.51 -1.23
C PHE A 103 -6.09 2.09 -1.56
N LEU A 104 -5.25 1.48 -0.72
CA LEU A 104 -4.78 0.11 -0.94
C LEU A 104 -5.95 -0.88 -1.00
N ARG A 105 -6.95 -0.72 -0.11
CA ARG A 105 -8.17 -1.53 -0.12
C ARG A 105 -9.00 -1.32 -1.37
N TYR A 106 -9.15 -0.07 -1.81
CA TYR A 106 -9.81 0.26 -3.08
C TYR A 106 -9.13 -0.47 -4.24
N CYS A 107 -7.80 -0.36 -4.34
CA CYS A 107 -7.04 -0.99 -5.43
C CYS A 107 -7.14 -2.53 -5.40
N LEU A 108 -7.21 -3.15 -4.22
CA LEU A 108 -7.44 -4.60 -4.10
C LEU A 108 -8.82 -5.01 -4.65
N VAL A 109 -9.89 -4.32 -4.24
CA VAL A 109 -11.26 -4.58 -4.74
C VAL A 109 -11.35 -4.42 -6.26
N HIS A 110 -10.64 -3.45 -6.81
CA HIS A 110 -10.65 -3.16 -8.25
C HIS A 110 -9.56 -3.88 -9.04
N ARG A 111 -8.74 -4.73 -8.40
CA ARG A 111 -7.61 -5.47 -9.02
C ARG A 111 -6.65 -4.56 -9.78
N GLN A 112 -6.28 -3.46 -9.13
CA GLN A 112 -5.41 -2.42 -9.67
C GLN A 112 -4.19 -2.16 -8.77
N LEU A 113 -3.99 -2.93 -7.69
CA LEU A 113 -2.93 -2.63 -6.71
C LEU A 113 -1.54 -2.54 -7.33
N ALA A 114 -1.15 -3.54 -8.14
CA ALA A 114 0.17 -3.56 -8.77
C ALA A 114 0.32 -2.42 -9.78
N GLU A 115 -0.70 -2.20 -10.62
CA GLU A 115 -0.73 -1.13 -11.60
C GLU A 115 -0.66 0.26 -10.94
N SER A 116 -1.51 0.55 -9.96
CA SER A 116 -1.52 1.83 -9.23
C SER A 116 -0.18 2.11 -8.53
N LEU A 117 0.44 1.10 -7.92
CA LEU A 117 1.75 1.27 -7.27
C LEU A 117 2.86 1.46 -8.30
N HIS A 118 2.84 0.70 -9.40
CA HIS A 118 3.77 0.88 -10.50
C HIS A 118 3.69 2.31 -11.03
N GLU A 119 2.48 2.77 -11.38
CA GLU A 119 2.21 4.14 -11.85
C GLU A 119 2.67 5.21 -10.87
N GLY A 120 2.31 5.06 -9.59
CA GLY A 120 2.75 5.97 -8.53
C GLY A 120 4.28 6.06 -8.38
N MET A 121 5.00 5.00 -8.75
CA MET A 121 6.46 4.90 -8.66
C MET A 121 7.21 5.14 -9.98
N LEU A 122 6.52 5.40 -11.10
CA LEU A 122 7.12 5.48 -12.43
C LEU A 122 8.21 6.56 -12.54
N VAL A 123 8.02 7.69 -11.85
CA VAL A 123 8.98 8.81 -11.92
C VAL A 123 10.05 8.62 -10.86
N VAL A 124 11.19 8.04 -11.26
CA VAL A 124 12.35 7.77 -10.39
C VAL A 124 12.80 9.00 -9.61
N VAL A 125 12.82 10.19 -10.22
CA VAL A 125 13.16 11.45 -9.53
C VAL A 125 12.18 11.71 -8.38
N GLY A 126 10.88 11.51 -8.62
CA GLY A 126 9.86 11.60 -7.58
C GLY A 126 10.12 10.61 -6.46
N THR A 127 10.35 9.33 -6.77
CA THR A 127 10.64 8.32 -5.74
C THR A 127 11.88 8.67 -4.91
N CYS A 128 12.96 9.17 -5.52
CA CYS A 128 14.16 9.63 -4.81
C CYS A 128 13.89 10.83 -3.88
N GLU A 129 12.94 11.71 -4.21
CA GLU A 129 12.55 12.83 -3.33
C GLU A 129 11.82 12.36 -2.07
N TRP A 130 11.17 11.20 -2.13
CA TRP A 130 10.36 10.64 -1.03
C TRP A 130 11.09 9.63 -0.17
N TYR A 131 12.06 8.90 -0.72
CA TYR A 131 12.73 7.83 0.02
C TYR A 131 14.22 8.08 0.21
N TYR A 132 14.75 7.59 1.33
CA TYR A 132 16.18 7.42 1.55
C TYR A 132 16.69 6.13 0.88
N ALA A 133 18.01 5.96 0.84
CA ALA A 133 18.72 5.00 -0.01
C ALA A 133 18.42 3.51 0.27
N ARG A 134 17.83 3.17 1.43
CA ARG A 134 17.54 1.79 1.83
C ARG A 134 16.16 1.34 1.34
N SER A 135 15.31 2.25 0.87
CA SER A 135 14.01 1.88 0.32
C SER A 135 14.15 0.90 -0.85
N PRO A 136 13.40 -0.22 -0.84
CA PRO A 136 13.46 -1.19 -1.93
C PRO A 136 12.97 -0.61 -3.25
N PHE A 137 12.16 0.46 -3.22
CA PHE A 137 11.62 1.11 -4.42
C PHE A 137 12.69 1.88 -5.21
N LEU A 138 13.86 2.17 -4.63
CA LEU A 138 14.98 2.79 -5.33
C LEU A 138 15.84 1.77 -6.10
N SER A 139 15.73 0.48 -5.80
CA SER A 139 16.36 -0.59 -6.58
C SER A 139 15.41 -1.06 -7.68
N PRO A 140 15.77 -0.94 -8.97
CA PRO A 140 14.93 -1.43 -10.07
C PRO A 140 14.62 -2.93 -9.97
N GLN A 141 15.60 -3.75 -9.55
CA GLN A 141 15.38 -5.20 -9.38
C GLN A 141 14.36 -5.47 -8.28
N ARG A 142 14.58 -4.95 -7.07
CA ARG A 142 13.67 -5.19 -5.93
C ARG A 142 12.27 -4.62 -6.17
N ARG A 143 12.19 -3.45 -6.80
CA ARG A 143 10.90 -2.86 -7.19
C ARG A 143 10.16 -3.78 -8.17
N ALA A 144 10.85 -4.33 -9.17
CA ALA A 144 10.24 -5.26 -10.12
C ALA A 144 9.80 -6.57 -9.45
N GLU A 145 10.60 -7.11 -8.53
CA GLU A 145 10.23 -8.31 -7.75
C GLU A 145 8.97 -8.08 -6.90
N ILE A 146 8.92 -6.94 -6.18
CA ILE A 146 7.76 -6.57 -5.36
C ILE A 146 6.52 -6.41 -6.24
N LEU A 147 6.60 -5.60 -7.30
CA LEU A 147 5.48 -5.38 -8.22
C LEU A 147 5.04 -6.70 -8.88
N GLY A 148 5.99 -7.54 -9.29
CA GLY A 148 5.73 -8.86 -9.86
C GLY A 148 4.90 -9.75 -8.94
N SER A 149 5.23 -9.80 -7.65
CA SER A 149 4.39 -10.50 -6.67
C SER A 149 3.01 -9.87 -6.50
N LEU A 150 2.87 -8.54 -6.59
CA LEU A 150 1.56 -7.91 -6.47
C LEU A 150 0.67 -8.13 -7.69
N TYR A 151 1.23 -8.26 -8.89
CA TYR A 151 0.46 -8.60 -10.11
C TYR A 151 -0.22 -9.98 -9.99
N GLU A 152 0.32 -10.89 -9.17
CA GLU A 152 -0.32 -12.17 -8.90
C GLU A 152 -1.69 -12.03 -8.19
N LEU A 153 -1.97 -10.88 -7.57
CA LEU A 153 -3.25 -10.60 -6.91
C LEU A 153 -4.35 -10.18 -7.89
N ASP A 154 -4.03 -9.87 -9.15
CA ASP A 154 -5.03 -9.48 -10.16
C ASP A 154 -6.01 -10.63 -10.49
N CYS A 155 -5.61 -11.88 -10.19
CA CYS A 155 -6.47 -13.05 -10.32
C CYS A 155 -7.34 -13.33 -9.07
N VAL A 156 -7.18 -12.56 -8.00
CA VAL A 156 -7.91 -12.73 -6.74
C VAL A 156 -9.13 -11.80 -6.70
N THR A 157 -10.24 -12.28 -6.14
CA THR A 157 -11.44 -11.46 -5.93
C THR A 157 -11.49 -11.00 -4.49
N PHE A 158 -11.67 -9.70 -4.26
CA PHE A 158 -11.77 -9.11 -2.94
C PHE A 158 -13.15 -8.48 -2.73
N HIS A 159 -13.82 -8.82 -1.63
CA HIS A 159 -15.06 -8.19 -1.16
C HIS A 159 -14.79 -7.51 0.19
N LEU A 160 -14.31 -6.27 0.13
CA LEU A 160 -13.88 -5.50 1.31
C LEU A 160 -14.86 -4.36 1.61
N ALA A 161 -15.06 -4.05 2.88
CA ALA A 161 -15.78 -2.85 3.28
C ALA A 161 -14.94 -1.60 2.99
N LEU A 162 -15.26 -0.86 1.92
CA LEU A 162 -14.48 0.30 1.51
C LEU A 162 -14.81 1.59 2.29
N HIS A 163 -16.03 1.74 2.81
CA HIS A 163 -16.48 2.95 3.53
C HIS A 163 -16.21 2.87 5.05
N ARG A 164 -14.95 2.64 5.42
CA ARG A 164 -14.52 2.51 6.82
C ARG A 164 -13.99 3.83 7.38
N GLY A 165 -14.46 4.21 8.57
CA GLY A 165 -14.06 5.45 9.26
C GLY A 165 -12.93 5.27 10.28
N ASP A 166 -12.53 4.03 10.54
CA ASP A 166 -11.58 3.64 11.59
C ASP A 166 -10.16 3.34 11.07
N LEU A 167 -9.96 3.43 9.75
CA LEU A 167 -8.67 3.17 9.09
C LEU A 167 -7.56 4.13 9.55
N ASP A 168 -7.89 5.29 10.11
CA ASP A 168 -6.90 6.18 10.75
C ASP A 168 -6.17 5.50 11.93
N THR A 169 -6.80 4.52 12.59
CA THR A 169 -6.26 3.88 13.79
C THR A 169 -5.53 2.59 13.43
N ALA A 170 -6.19 1.67 12.72
CA ALA A 170 -5.64 0.34 12.43
C ALA A 170 -6.16 -0.24 11.12
N TRP A 171 -5.53 -1.33 10.67
CA TRP A 171 -6.12 -2.22 9.68
C TRP A 171 -7.31 -2.99 10.28
N PRO A 172 -8.33 -3.33 9.49
CA PRO A 172 -9.46 -4.13 9.97
C PRO A 172 -8.98 -5.49 10.50
N MET A 173 -9.39 -5.84 11.71
CA MET A 173 -9.07 -7.12 12.33
C MET A 173 -10.03 -8.21 11.83
N PHE A 174 -9.57 -9.45 11.80
CA PHE A 174 -10.30 -10.63 11.34
C PHE A 174 -11.49 -11.06 12.25
N SER A 175 -11.88 -10.23 13.22
CA SER A 175 -12.85 -10.57 14.27
C SER A 175 -14.06 -9.63 14.34
N GLU A 176 -14.36 -8.90 13.27
CA GLU A 176 -15.59 -8.09 13.16
C GLU A 176 -16.63 -8.73 12.24
#